data_AF-A0A8T5NKG4-F1
#
_entry.id   AF-A0A8T5NKG4-F1
#
_cell.length_a   1.000
_cell.length_b   1.000
_cell.length_c   1.000
_cell.angle_alpha   90.00
_cell.angle_beta   90.00
_cell.angle_gamma   90.00
#
_symmetry.space_group_name_H-M   'P 1'
#
loop_
_entity.id
_entity.type
_entity.pdbx_description
1 polymer ?
#
loop_
_entity_poly.entity_id
_entity_poly.type
_entity_poly.pdbx_seq_one_letter_code
_entity_poly.pdbx_strand_id
1 'polypeptide(L)'
;MEILIGRCGIACGLCKQYGNECLGCEDENREKHPCIVYNCAVEKNINYCIQCPEAPCKLMRGLSKAYCPIGSHLKIQGLKETF
;
A
#
# COMPACT_ATOMS: atom_id res chain seq x y z
N MET A 1 -0.47 16.51 -10.94
CA MET A 1 -1.41 15.83 -10.05
C MET A 1 -0.59 14.92 -9.16
N GLU A 2 -0.61 15.14 -7.86
CA GLU A 2 0.19 14.38 -6.90
C GLU A 2 -0.51 13.04 -6.62
N ILE A 3 0.23 11.94 -6.72
CA ILE A 3 -0.29 10.59 -6.44
C ILE A 3 -0.10 10.33 -4.96
N LEU A 4 -1.20 10.25 -4.21
CA LEU A 4 -1.17 9.88 -2.80
C LEU A 4 -0.94 8.38 -2.67
N ILE A 5 0.00 7.99 -1.81
CA ILE A 5 0.40 6.60 -1.57
C ILE A 5 0.20 6.29 -0.09
N GLY A 6 -0.55 5.22 0.21
CA GLY A 6 -0.70 4.73 1.57
C GLY A 6 0.55 4.01 2.07
N ARG A 7 0.66 3.76 3.38
CA ARG A 7 1.80 3.03 3.95
C ARG A 7 2.00 1.63 3.38
N CYS A 8 0.99 1.03 2.75
CA CYS A 8 1.12 -0.22 2.01
C CYS A 8 1.92 -0.10 0.70
N GLY A 9 2.27 1.11 0.25
CA GLY A 9 2.92 1.36 -1.03
C GLY A 9 1.97 1.37 -2.24
N ILE A 10 0.65 1.33 -2.00
CA ILE A 10 -0.38 1.36 -3.05
C ILE A 10 -0.91 2.79 -3.17
N ALA A 11 -1.07 3.25 -4.41
CA ALA A 11 -1.72 4.53 -4.70
C ALA A 11 -3.16 4.52 -4.16
N CYS A 12 -3.61 5.62 -3.55
CA CYS A 12 -4.95 5.72 -2.97
C CYS A 12 -6.05 5.32 -3.97
N GLY A 13 -5.94 5.73 -5.23
CA GLY A 13 -6.89 5.36 -6.29
C GLY A 13 -7.03 3.86 -6.58
N LEU A 14 -6.11 3.02 -6.07
CA LEU A 14 -6.15 1.56 -6.18
C LEU A 14 -6.52 0.87 -4.86
N CYS A 15 -6.66 1.62 -3.77
CA CYS A 15 -7.09 1.08 -2.49
C CYS A 15 -8.59 0.79 -2.51
N LYS A 16 -9.01 -0.40 -2.06
CA LYS A 16 -10.43 -0.79 -2.00
C LYS A 16 -11.32 0.16 -1.18
N GLN A 17 -10.73 0.90 -0.26
CA GLN A 17 -11.46 1.82 0.61
C GLN A 17 -11.59 3.22 0.00
N TYR A 18 -10.78 3.54 -1.01
CA TYR A 18 -10.81 4.85 -1.63
C TYR A 18 -12.15 5.11 -2.34
N GLY A 19 -12.71 6.31 -2.14
CA GLY A 19 -14.04 6.68 -2.62
C GLY A 19 -15.20 6.34 -1.69
N ASN A 20 -15.00 5.51 -0.66
CA ASN A 20 -16.01 5.14 0.33
C ASN A 20 -15.83 5.96 1.63
N GLU A 21 -16.04 7.27 1.57
CA GLU A 21 -15.83 8.20 2.72
C GLU A 21 -14.43 8.11 3.35
N CYS A 22 -13.43 7.70 2.55
CA CYS A 22 -12.07 7.50 3.00
C CYS A 22 -11.43 8.82 3.45
N LEU A 23 -10.94 8.85 4.69
CA LEU A 23 -10.27 10.02 5.27
C LEU A 23 -8.78 10.13 4.89
N GLY A 24 -8.27 9.20 4.08
CA GLY A 24 -6.85 9.08 3.76
C GLY A 24 -6.14 8.07 4.66
N CYS A 25 -4.98 7.57 4.20
CA CYS A 25 -4.32 6.43 4.85
C CYS A 25 -3.96 6.70 6.31
N GLU A 26 -3.54 7.91 6.67
CA GLU A 26 -3.16 8.22 8.05
C GLU A 26 -4.39 8.32 8.95
N ASP A 27 -5.39 9.11 8.57
CA ASP A 27 -6.53 9.45 9.44
C ASP A 27 -7.55 8.30 9.55
N GLU A 28 -7.82 7.58 8.45
CA GLU A 28 -8.70 6.40 8.43
C GLU A 28 -8.23 5.32 9.44
N ASN A 29 -6.92 5.15 9.53
CA ASN A 29 -6.30 4.14 10.38
C ASN A 29 -6.11 4.58 11.83
N ARG A 30 -6.26 5.88 12.14
CA ARG A 30 -6.31 6.37 13.53
C ARG A 30 -7.70 6.20 14.15
N GLU A 31 -8.77 6.32 13.35
CA GLU A 31 -10.12 6.53 13.90
C GLU A 31 -11.11 5.37 13.70
N LYS A 32 -11.07 4.65 12.57
CA LYS A 32 -12.20 3.77 12.19
C LYS A 32 -11.80 2.31 11.98
N HIS A 33 -10.82 2.05 11.11
CA HIS A 33 -10.48 0.69 10.67
C HIS A 33 -8.97 0.49 10.52
N PRO A 34 -8.30 -0.22 11.44
CA PRO A 34 -6.87 -0.44 11.33
C PRO A 34 -6.53 -1.44 10.21
N CYS A 35 -5.94 -0.93 9.13
CA CYS A 35 -5.29 -1.70 8.09
C CYS A 35 -4.07 -2.41 8.68
N ILE A 36 -4.01 -3.73 8.50
CA ILE A 36 -2.90 -4.55 9.01
C ILE A 36 -1.54 -4.09 8.48
N VAL A 37 -1.47 -3.58 7.25
CA VAL A 37 -0.22 -3.13 6.62
C VAL A 37 0.20 -1.78 7.17
N TYR A 38 -0.76 -0.89 7.48
CA TYR A 38 -0.50 0.37 8.15
C TYR A 38 0.10 0.14 9.54
N ASN A 39 -0.54 -0.69 10.36
CA ASN A 39 -0.05 -1.02 11.70
C ASN A 39 1.35 -1.64 11.64
N CYS A 40 1.58 -2.59 10.73
CA CYS A 40 2.89 -3.20 10.55
C CYS A 40 3.97 -2.17 10.18
N ALA A 41 3.66 -1.20 9.33
CA ALA A 41 4.59 -0.13 8.96
C ALA A 41 4.88 0.81 10.14
N VAL A 42 3.85 1.16 10.93
CA VAL A 42 4.00 1.95 12.16
C VAL A 42 4.88 1.23 13.18
N GLU A 43 4.61 -0.05 13.45
CA GLU A 43 5.39 -0.88 14.38
C GLU A 43 6.86 -1.02 13.97
N LYS A 44 7.12 -1.12 12.66
CA LYS A 44 8.48 -1.21 12.11
C LYS A 44 9.15 0.15 11.91
N ASN A 45 8.45 1.25 12.24
CA ASN A 45 8.90 2.62 12.04
C ASN A 45 9.36 2.90 10.59
N ILE A 46 8.58 2.42 9.62
CA ILE A 46 8.79 2.67 8.19
C ILE A 46 7.61 3.46 7.61
N ASN A 47 7.88 4.28 6.61
CA ASN A 47 6.85 5.08 5.95
C ASN A 47 6.06 4.25 4.94
N TYR A 48 6.75 3.36 4.21
CA TYR A 48 6.14 2.51 3.20
C TYR A 48 6.56 1.06 3.33
N CYS A 49 5.64 0.13 3.05
CA CYS A 49 5.88 -1.30 3.10
C CYS A 49 7.03 -1.74 2.17
N ILE A 50 7.26 -1.03 1.06
CA ILE A 50 8.40 -1.27 0.15
C ILE A 50 9.77 -1.03 0.80
N GLN A 51 9.82 -0.30 1.93
CA GLN A 51 11.04 -0.07 2.71
C GLN A 51 11.26 -1.18 3.77
N CYS A 52 10.34 -2.15 3.87
CA CYS A 52 10.45 -3.21 4.85
C CYS A 52 11.62 -4.14 4.50
N PRO A 53 12.59 -4.35 5.40
CA PRO A 53 13.75 -5.21 5.13
C PRO A 53 13.39 -6.70 4.99
N GLU A 54 12.20 -7.09 5.47
CA GLU A 54 11.68 -8.46 5.35
C GLU A 54 10.85 -8.68 4.09
N ALA A 55 10.75 -7.68 3.21
CA ALA A 55 10.05 -7.82 1.94
C ALA A 55 10.75 -8.83 1.03
N PRO A 56 10.02 -9.75 0.36
CA PRO A 56 8.59 -10.02 0.47
C PRO A 56 8.23 -10.84 1.73
N CYS A 57 7.47 -10.24 2.64
CA CYS A 57 7.17 -10.84 3.95
C CYS A 57 5.90 -11.72 3.92
N LYS A 58 5.72 -12.54 4.97
CA LYS A 58 4.56 -13.44 5.11
C LYS A 58 3.21 -12.70 5.11
N LEU A 59 3.17 -11.48 5.67
CA LEU A 59 1.95 -10.64 5.71
C LEU A 59 1.40 -10.40 4.30
N MET A 60 2.28 -10.03 3.36
CA MET A 60 1.88 -9.73 1.99
C MET A 60 1.63 -10.99 1.15
N ARG A 61 2.22 -12.13 1.50
CA ARG A 61 1.96 -13.43 0.82
C ARG A 61 0.55 -13.97 1.08
N GLY A 62 -0.08 -13.60 2.19
CA GLY A 62 -1.46 -13.98 2.54
C GLY A 62 -2.55 -13.08 1.96
N LEU A 63 -2.18 -11.90 1.44
CA LEU A 63 -3.10 -11.02 0.72
C LEU A 63 -3.18 -11.47 -0.74
N SER A 64 -4.40 -11.49 -1.32
CA SER A 64 -4.62 -11.96 -2.69
C SER A 64 -3.65 -11.30 -3.68
N LYS A 65 -3.21 -12.04 -4.72
CA LYS A 65 -2.24 -11.55 -5.73
C LYS A 65 -2.59 -10.18 -6.34
N ALA A 66 -3.85 -9.77 -6.29
CA ALA A 66 -4.33 -8.44 -6.69
C ALA A 66 -3.76 -7.27 -5.84
N TYR A 67 -3.34 -7.54 -4.60
CA TYR A 67 -2.79 -6.55 -3.66
C TYR A 67 -1.25 -6.46 -3.68
N CYS A 68 -0.57 -7.39 -4.34
CA CYS A 68 0.90 -7.44 -4.36
C CYS A 68 1.42 -6.69 -5.59
N PRO A 69 2.12 -5.55 -5.45
CA PRO A 69 2.67 -4.81 -6.60
C PRO A 69 3.72 -5.59 -7.42
N ILE A 70 4.23 -6.71 -6.89
CA ILE A 70 5.12 -7.63 -7.61
C ILE A 70 4.33 -8.67 -8.41
N GLY A 71 3.12 -9.04 -7.95
CA GLY A 71 2.30 -10.10 -8.52
C GLY A 71 1.14 -9.61 -9.38
N SER A 72 0.75 -8.35 -9.25
CA SER A 72 -0.14 -7.70 -10.20
C SER A 72 0.70 -7.31 -11.41
N HIS A 73 0.41 -7.92 -12.57
CA HIS A 73 0.81 -7.38 -13.87
C HIS A 73 0.06 -6.06 -14.12
N LEU A 74 0.31 -5.05 -13.27
CA LEU A 74 -0.13 -3.68 -13.45
C LEU A 74 0.58 -3.20 -14.71
N LYS A 75 -0.15 -3.20 -15.84
CA LYS A 75 0.25 -2.48 -17.04
C LYS A 75 0.17 -0.99 -16.72
N ILE A 76 1.18 -0.47 -16.04
CA ILE A 76 1.35 0.98 -15.88
C ILE A 76 1.77 1.49 -17.26
N GLN A 77 0.81 1.99 -18.04
CA GLN A 77 1.13 2.73 -19.25
C GLN A 77 1.92 3.97 -18.83
N GLY A 78 3.23 3.99 -19.12
CA GLY A 78 4.02 5.23 -19.06
C GLY A 78 5.28 5.23 -18.18
N LEU A 79 5.66 4.16 -17.49
CA LEU A 79 7.00 4.10 -16.88
C LEU A 79 8.01 3.61 -17.92
N LYS A 80 8.89 4.50 -18.39
CA LYS A 80 10.09 4.10 -19.12
C LYS A 80 10.99 3.36 -18.16
N GLU A 81 11.25 2.09 -18.45
CA GLU A 81 12.23 1.28 -17.76
C GLU A 81 13.63 1.87 -18.04
N THR A 82 14.27 2.41 -17.01
CA THR A 82 15.71 2.66 -17.02
C THR A 82 16.31 1.81 -15.92
N PHE A 83 17.09 0.81 -16.36
CA PHE A 83 17.86 -0.12 -15.54
C PHE A 83 18.95 0.60 -14.74
#